data_AF-A0A833D3G9-F1
#
_entry.id   AF-A0A833D3G9-F1
#
_cell.length_a   1.000
_cell.length_b   1.000
_cell.length_c   1.000
_cell.angle_alpha   90.00
_cell.angle_beta   90.00
_cell.angle_gamma   90.00
#
_symmetry.space_group_name_H-M   'P 1'
#
loop_
_entity.id
_entity.type
_entity.pdbx_description
1 polymer ?
#
loop_
_entity_poly.entity_id
_entity_poly.type
_entity_poly.pdbx_seq_one_letter_code
_entity_poly.pdbx_strand_id
1 'polypeptide(L)'
;MIEIARLILGAALLSLALIVSPDRAFAQSCTADSQCPNGGQSKAECIGDTLVVRRYICAGLCQERIELRQDCRGPLIGRCVGHAFERVTGRCNATLKTCEQRADRDLCVKSCSCRNNRLYISTDTCSPVSGCNRTVMNCPKGCTCNPEPRCL
;
A
#
# COMPACT_ATOMS: atom_id res chain seq x y z
N MET A 1 -2.25 -29.72 -45.54
CA MET A 1 -1.02 -28.89 -45.55
C MET A 1 -1.12 -27.61 -44.70
N ILE A 2 -2.30 -27.03 -44.48
CA ILE A 2 -2.47 -25.77 -43.72
C ILE A 2 -2.29 -25.94 -42.20
N GLU A 3 -2.65 -27.10 -41.65
CA GLU A 3 -2.54 -27.41 -40.20
C GLU A 3 -1.07 -27.49 -39.72
N ILE A 4 -0.18 -28.06 -40.53
CA ILE A 4 1.25 -28.23 -40.18
C ILE A 4 1.95 -26.87 -40.13
N ALA A 5 1.58 -25.95 -41.03
CA ALA A 5 2.13 -24.60 -41.04
C ALA A 5 1.79 -23.81 -39.76
N ARG A 6 0.61 -24.03 -39.16
CA ARG A 6 0.20 -23.37 -37.90
C ARG A 6 0.97 -23.91 -36.69
N LEU A 7 1.22 -25.21 -36.65
CA LEU A 7 2.01 -25.85 -35.58
C LEU A 7 3.47 -25.38 -35.59
N ILE A 8 4.07 -25.24 -36.77
CA ILE A 8 5.45 -24.77 -36.91
C ILE A 8 5.56 -23.27 -36.53
N LEU A 9 4.58 -22.45 -36.95
CA LEU A 9 4.58 -21.02 -36.61
C LEU A 9 4.38 -20.79 -35.11
N GLY A 10 3.51 -21.57 -34.47
CA GLY A 10 3.28 -21.50 -33.02
C GLY A 10 4.50 -21.91 -32.20
N ALA A 11 5.21 -22.97 -32.61
CA ALA A 11 6.44 -23.40 -31.96
C ALA A 11 7.59 -22.38 -32.13
N ALA A 12 7.71 -21.76 -33.31
CA ALA A 12 8.70 -20.71 -33.56
C ALA A 12 8.47 -19.46 -32.69
N LEU A 13 7.21 -19.04 -32.52
CA LEU A 13 6.86 -17.90 -31.68
C LEU A 13 7.08 -18.19 -30.17
N LEU A 14 6.82 -19.41 -29.71
CA LEU A 14 7.11 -19.80 -28.33
C LEU A 14 8.63 -19.83 -28.04
N SER A 15 9.42 -20.25 -29.03
CA SER A 15 10.89 -20.31 -28.92
C SER A 15 11.50 -18.90 -28.81
N LEU A 16 10.96 -17.92 -29.55
CA LEU A 16 11.44 -16.55 -29.54
C LEU A 16 11.16 -15.83 -28.20
N ALA A 17 10.06 -16.19 -27.52
CA ALA A 17 9.69 -15.60 -26.22
C ALA A 17 10.61 -16.03 -25.06
N LEU A 18 11.32 -17.16 -25.19
CA LEU A 18 12.26 -17.67 -24.18
C LEU A 18 13.65 -17.02 -24.23
N ILE A 19 13.99 -16.30 -25.31
CA ILE A 19 15.31 -15.68 -25.48
C ILE A 19 15.34 -14.27 -24.86
N VAL A 20 14.18 -13.66 -24.62
CA VAL A 20 14.07 -12.36 -23.94
C VAL A 20 13.86 -12.56 -22.44
N SER A 21 14.70 -13.37 -21.82
CA SER A 21 14.90 -13.24 -20.37
C SER A 21 15.69 -11.96 -20.13
N PRO A 22 15.24 -11.05 -19.25
CA PRO A 22 16.03 -9.86 -18.92
C PRO A 22 17.35 -10.35 -18.35
N ASP A 23 18.46 -9.92 -18.96
CA ASP A 23 19.80 -10.30 -18.54
C ASP A 23 19.92 -10.14 -17.03
N ARG A 24 20.22 -11.25 -16.35
CA ARG A 24 20.83 -11.17 -15.02
C ARG A 24 22.14 -10.43 -15.24
N ALA A 25 22.18 -9.15 -14.89
CA ALA A 25 23.38 -8.34 -14.95
C ALA A 25 24.53 -9.15 -14.32
N PHE A 26 25.50 -9.55 -15.13
CA PHE A 26 26.69 -10.24 -14.66
C PHE A 26 27.31 -9.38 -13.57
N ALA A 27 27.51 -9.96 -12.38
CA ALA A 27 28.09 -9.25 -11.26
C ALA A 27 29.48 -8.73 -11.70
N GLN A 28 29.60 -7.42 -11.86
CA GLN A 28 30.84 -6.77 -12.28
C GLN A 28 31.88 -6.95 -11.18
N SER A 29 33.06 -7.44 -11.52
CA SER A 29 34.20 -7.44 -10.60
C SER A 29 34.59 -6.01 -10.23
N CYS A 30 34.89 -5.79 -8.97
CA CYS A 30 35.23 -4.47 -8.47
C CYS A 30 36.31 -4.55 -7.38
N THR A 31 37.01 -3.44 -7.19
CA THR A 31 37.91 -3.21 -6.05
C THR A 31 37.49 -2.02 -5.19
N ALA A 32 36.55 -1.20 -5.66
CA ALA A 32 36.00 -0.05 -4.95
C ALA A 32 34.51 0.18 -5.33
N ASP A 33 33.74 0.77 -4.41
CA ASP A 33 32.31 1.08 -4.60
C ASP A 33 32.06 2.00 -5.82
N SER A 34 32.99 2.90 -6.12
CA SER A 34 32.89 3.82 -7.26
C SER A 34 32.88 3.10 -8.62
N GLN A 35 33.30 1.84 -8.67
CA GLN A 35 33.26 1.00 -9.88
C GLN A 35 31.91 0.29 -10.06
N CYS A 36 31.01 0.38 -9.08
CA CYS A 36 29.70 -0.23 -9.12
C CYS A 36 28.64 0.68 -9.74
N PRO A 37 27.45 0.16 -10.11
CA PRO A 37 26.37 0.97 -10.68
C PRO A 37 26.08 2.22 -9.85
N ASN A 38 25.91 3.36 -10.53
CA ASN A 38 25.74 4.69 -9.92
C ASN A 38 26.89 5.09 -8.96
N GLY A 39 28.10 4.54 -9.13
CA GLY A 39 29.25 4.84 -8.29
C GLY A 39 29.07 4.44 -6.83
N GLY A 40 28.21 3.45 -6.56
CA GLY A 40 27.86 3.04 -5.20
C GLY A 40 27.05 4.08 -4.44
N GLN A 41 26.36 4.99 -5.13
CA GLN A 41 25.42 5.91 -4.49
C GLN A 41 24.15 5.17 -4.02
N SER A 42 23.58 5.66 -2.92
CA SER A 42 22.32 5.13 -2.40
C SER A 42 21.15 5.59 -3.27
N LYS A 43 20.22 4.67 -3.54
CA LYS A 43 18.97 4.89 -4.25
C LYS A 43 17.81 4.58 -3.31
N ALA A 44 16.95 5.57 -3.10
CA ALA A 44 15.73 5.42 -2.34
C ALA A 44 14.54 5.08 -3.25
N GLU A 45 13.72 4.14 -2.83
CA GLU A 45 12.49 3.73 -3.52
C GLU A 45 11.36 3.44 -2.51
N CYS A 46 10.12 3.65 -2.94
CA CYS A 46 8.94 3.27 -2.17
C CYS A 46 8.38 1.96 -2.72
N ILE A 47 8.21 0.96 -1.86
CA ILE A 47 7.51 -0.29 -2.15
C ILE A 47 6.25 -0.31 -1.27
N GLY A 48 5.11 0.09 -1.85
CA GLY A 48 3.92 0.40 -1.06
C GLY A 48 4.20 1.54 -0.07
N ASP A 49 3.90 1.32 1.20
CA ASP A 49 4.19 2.28 2.28
C ASP A 49 5.57 2.10 2.93
N THR A 50 6.45 1.27 2.34
CA THR A 50 7.81 1.06 2.87
C THR A 50 8.83 1.84 2.05
N LEU A 51 9.62 2.68 2.71
CA LEU A 51 10.81 3.29 2.14
C LEU A 51 11.98 2.30 2.20
N VAL A 52 12.57 2.00 1.05
CA VAL A 52 13.75 1.15 0.92
C VAL A 52 14.88 1.97 0.33
N VAL A 53 16.01 2.01 1.04
CA VAL A 53 17.25 2.62 0.53
C VAL A 53 18.22 1.50 0.22
N ARG A 54 18.66 1.44 -1.04
CA ARG A 54 19.59 0.43 -1.54
C ARG A 54 20.88 1.10 -1.98
N ARG A 55 21.99 0.38 -1.88
CA ARG A 55 23.30 0.84 -2.33
C ARG A 55 24.04 -0.33 -2.96
N TYR A 56 24.81 -0.07 -4.01
CA TYR A 56 25.78 -1.05 -4.50
C TYR A 56 27.10 -0.89 -3.76
N ILE A 57 27.59 -1.97 -3.17
CA ILE A 57 28.89 -2.01 -2.50
C ILE A 57 29.81 -3.00 -3.22
N CYS A 58 31.11 -2.73 -3.14
CA CYS A 58 32.10 -3.63 -3.67
C CYS A 58 32.57 -4.65 -2.64
N ALA A 59 32.34 -5.93 -2.92
CA ALA A 59 32.82 -7.06 -2.13
C ALA A 59 33.57 -8.07 -3.02
N GLY A 60 34.46 -7.58 -3.88
CA GLY A 60 35.09 -8.32 -4.99
C GLY A 60 34.19 -8.41 -6.23
N LEU A 61 32.87 -8.39 -6.03
CA LEU A 61 31.84 -8.18 -7.03
C LEU A 61 30.90 -7.09 -6.54
N CYS A 62 30.30 -6.33 -7.47
CA CYS A 62 29.29 -5.34 -7.12
C CYS A 62 28.01 -6.04 -6.64
N GLN A 63 27.63 -5.77 -5.40
CA GLN A 63 26.46 -6.35 -4.76
C GLN A 63 25.50 -5.25 -4.31
N GLU A 64 24.21 -5.46 -4.57
CA GLU A 64 23.18 -4.59 -4.02
C GLU A 64 22.92 -4.94 -2.55
N ARG A 65 22.96 -3.93 -1.67
CA ARG A 65 22.67 -4.05 -0.25
C ARG A 65 21.54 -3.09 0.13
N ILE A 66 20.60 -3.58 0.93
CA ILE A 66 19.58 -2.73 1.55
C ILE A 66 20.22 -2.07 2.78
N GLU A 67 20.34 -0.74 2.75
CA GLU A 67 20.85 0.06 3.88
C GLU A 67 19.74 0.36 4.88
N LEU A 68 18.55 0.69 4.38
CA LEU A 68 17.40 1.06 5.20
C LEU A 68 16.13 0.41 4.65
N ARG A 69 15.30 -0.09 5.56
CA ARG A 69 13.91 -0.45 5.29
C ARG A 69 13.05 0.13 6.40
N GLN A 70 12.24 1.13 6.07
CA GLN A 70 11.40 1.84 7.02
C GLN A 70 9.93 1.72 6.61
N ASP A 71 9.08 1.17 7.49
CA ASP A 71 7.63 1.23 7.30
C ASP A 71 7.16 2.66 7.63
N CYS A 72 6.63 3.35 6.63
CA CYS A 72 6.20 4.73 6.79
C CYS A 72 4.86 4.82 7.53
N ARG A 73 4.09 3.74 7.71
CA ARG A 73 2.73 3.81 8.33
C ARG A 73 2.75 4.30 9.77
N GLY A 74 3.84 4.01 10.49
CA GLY A 74 3.97 4.36 11.91
C GLY A 74 2.90 3.68 12.78
N PRO A 75 2.90 3.97 14.10
CA PRO A 75 1.82 3.56 14.97
C PRO A 75 0.53 4.31 14.61
N LEU A 76 -0.60 3.60 14.56
CA LEU A 76 -1.93 4.22 14.41
C LEU A 76 -2.29 4.95 15.70
N ILE A 77 -1.82 6.19 15.82
CA ILE A 77 -2.15 7.07 16.93
C ILE A 77 -3.32 7.95 16.51
N GLY A 78 -4.43 7.79 17.22
CA GLY A 78 -5.63 8.60 17.04
C GLY A 78 -5.99 9.34 18.32
N ARG A 79 -6.60 10.51 18.18
CA ARG A 79 -7.12 11.31 19.29
C ARG A 79 -8.44 11.96 18.92
N CYS A 80 -9.24 12.25 19.94
CA CYS A 80 -10.46 13.03 19.77
C CYS A 80 -10.16 14.53 19.96
N VAL A 81 -10.58 15.35 19.01
CA VAL A 81 -10.49 16.82 19.07
C VAL A 81 -11.88 17.39 18.76
N GLY A 82 -12.64 17.69 19.82
CA GLY A 82 -14.05 18.05 19.73
C GLY A 82 -14.89 16.89 19.18
N HIS A 83 -15.75 17.15 18.20
CA HIS A 83 -16.57 16.15 17.50
C HIS A 83 -15.84 15.48 16.33
N ALA A 84 -14.52 15.29 16.42
CA ALA A 84 -13.73 14.71 15.36
C ALA A 84 -12.68 13.75 15.89
N PHE A 85 -12.47 12.66 15.17
CA PHE A 85 -11.35 11.76 15.37
C PHE A 85 -10.22 12.15 14.41
N GLU A 86 -9.10 12.58 14.96
CA GLU A 86 -7.88 12.88 14.22
C GLU A 86 -6.96 11.66 14.32
N ARG A 87 -6.52 11.14 13.17
CA ARG A 87 -5.55 10.05 13.09
C ARG A 87 -4.36 10.51 12.27
N VAL A 88 -3.15 10.18 12.72
CA VAL A 88 -1.96 10.37 11.89
C VAL A 88 -1.72 9.08 11.14
N THR A 89 -1.81 9.14 9.82
CA THR A 89 -1.45 8.04 8.92
C THR A 89 -0.15 8.39 8.23
N GLY A 90 0.81 7.47 8.25
CA GLY A 90 2.03 7.63 7.49
C GLY A 90 2.00 6.86 6.17
N ARG A 91 2.70 7.37 5.16
CA ARG A 91 2.80 6.74 3.83
C ARG A 91 4.14 7.08 3.18
N CYS A 92 4.57 6.25 2.23
CA CYS A 92 5.77 6.53 1.46
C CYS A 92 5.41 7.42 0.26
N ASN A 93 6.06 8.57 0.12
CA ASN A 93 5.90 9.43 -1.05
C ASN A 93 6.83 8.96 -2.17
N ALA A 94 6.27 8.29 -3.18
CA ALA A 94 7.05 7.74 -4.29
C ALA A 94 7.77 8.79 -5.15
N THR A 95 7.29 10.04 -5.16
CA THR A 95 7.90 11.15 -5.90
C THR A 95 9.09 11.73 -5.13
N LEU A 96 8.92 11.97 -3.83
CA LEU A 96 9.96 12.58 -2.99
C LEU A 96 10.93 11.58 -2.37
N LYS A 97 10.61 10.27 -2.42
CA LYS A 97 11.39 9.17 -1.81
C LYS A 97 11.58 9.35 -0.30
N THR A 98 10.52 9.79 0.39
CA THR A 98 10.52 10.04 1.83
C THR A 98 9.28 9.44 2.48
N CYS A 99 9.35 9.18 3.79
CA CYS A 99 8.15 8.92 4.58
C CYS A 99 7.47 10.24 4.92
N GLU A 100 6.18 10.35 4.63
CA GLU A 100 5.34 11.49 4.98
C GLU A 100 4.27 11.07 5.98
N GLN A 101 3.95 11.98 6.90
CA GLN A 101 2.82 11.84 7.81
C GLN A 101 1.71 12.78 7.37
N ARG A 102 0.49 12.26 7.38
CA ARG A 102 -0.73 13.00 7.11
C ARG A 102 -1.67 12.87 8.30
N ALA A 103 -2.16 14.01 8.79
CA ALA A 103 -3.28 14.02 9.72
C ALA A 103 -4.58 13.94 8.92
N ASP A 104 -5.32 12.85 9.11
CA ASP A 104 -6.68 12.70 8.62
C ASP A 104 -7.64 13.02 9.76
N ARG A 105 -8.73 13.73 9.44
CA ARG A 105 -9.74 14.13 10.42
C ARG A 105 -11.12 13.64 9.98
N ASP A 106 -11.68 12.71 10.74
CA ASP A 106 -13.03 12.20 10.56
C ASP A 106 -13.99 12.95 11.49
N LEU A 107 -15.02 13.60 10.93
CA LEU A 107 -16.07 14.26 11.72
C LEU A 107 -17.06 13.21 12.25
N CYS A 108 -17.30 13.21 13.55
CA CYS A 108 -18.30 12.38 14.21
C CYS A 108 -19.66 13.07 14.11
N VAL A 109 -20.41 12.73 13.07
CA VAL A 109 -21.72 13.33 12.78
C VAL A 109 -22.83 12.32 13.09
N LYS A 110 -23.90 12.77 13.74
CA LYS A 110 -25.11 11.97 13.90
C LYS A 110 -25.68 11.64 12.53
N SER A 111 -25.77 10.35 12.22
CA SER A 111 -26.36 9.89 10.97
C SER A 111 -27.01 8.54 11.16
N CYS A 112 -28.06 8.29 10.37
CA CYS A 112 -28.74 7.01 10.31
C CYS A 112 -28.89 6.60 8.84
N SER A 113 -28.62 5.33 8.55
CA SER A 113 -28.81 4.74 7.23
C SER A 113 -29.32 3.32 7.39
N CYS A 114 -30.42 2.98 6.73
CA CYS A 114 -30.91 1.61 6.64
C CYS A 114 -30.64 1.09 5.21
N ARG A 115 -29.79 0.06 5.07
CA ARG A 115 -29.45 -0.54 3.78
C ARG A 115 -29.28 -2.04 3.93
N ASN A 116 -29.84 -2.82 2.99
CA ASN A 116 -29.71 -4.29 2.96
C ASN A 116 -30.05 -4.95 4.30
N ASN A 117 -31.17 -4.57 4.93
CA ASN A 117 -31.58 -5.08 6.25
C ASN A 117 -30.54 -4.82 7.36
N ARG A 118 -29.68 -3.80 7.20
CA ARG A 118 -28.72 -3.37 8.21
C ARG A 118 -28.93 -1.91 8.56
N LEU A 119 -29.04 -1.64 9.85
CA LEU A 119 -29.19 -0.31 10.39
C LEU A 119 -27.82 0.21 10.84
N TYR A 120 -27.37 1.28 10.21
CA TYR A 120 -26.12 1.98 10.49
C TYR A 120 -26.46 3.26 11.25
N ILE A 121 -25.95 3.39 12.47
CA ILE A 121 -26.14 4.57 13.32
C ILE A 121 -24.75 5.10 13.68
N SER A 122 -24.46 6.33 13.29
CA SER A 122 -23.29 7.07 13.80
C SER A 122 -23.77 8.02 14.87
N THR A 123 -23.08 8.05 16.02
CA THR A 123 -23.30 9.10 17.02
C THR A 123 -22.34 10.26 16.79
N ASP A 124 -22.55 11.37 17.49
CA ASP A 124 -21.63 12.51 17.58
C ASP A 124 -20.49 12.29 18.58
N THR A 125 -20.37 11.07 19.11
CA THR A 125 -19.41 10.71 20.15
C THR A 125 -18.10 10.26 19.53
N CYS A 126 -17.00 10.82 20.01
CA CYS A 126 -15.65 10.38 19.69
C CYS A 126 -15.04 9.61 20.86
N SER A 127 -14.44 8.46 20.58
CA SER A 127 -13.66 7.66 21.52
C SER A 127 -12.21 7.60 21.06
N PRO A 128 -11.22 7.83 21.95
CA PRO A 128 -9.81 7.69 21.59
C PRO A 128 -9.43 6.29 21.11
N VAL A 129 -10.15 5.25 21.56
CA VAL A 129 -9.87 3.85 21.26
C VAL A 129 -10.53 3.39 19.96
N SER A 130 -11.79 3.79 19.75
CA SER A 130 -12.62 3.28 18.64
C SER A 130 -12.94 4.32 17.57
N GLY A 131 -12.47 5.56 17.72
CA GLY A 131 -12.75 6.67 16.81
C GLY A 131 -14.17 7.19 16.95
N CYS A 132 -14.77 7.63 15.84
CA CYS A 132 -16.17 8.03 15.83
C CYS A 132 -17.08 6.81 16.06
N ASN A 133 -17.94 6.89 17.07
CA ASN A 133 -18.75 5.77 17.48
C ASN A 133 -19.84 5.46 16.44
N ARG A 134 -19.84 4.22 15.96
CA ARG A 134 -20.74 3.70 14.93
C ARG A 134 -21.28 2.35 15.39
N THR A 135 -22.59 2.21 15.33
CA THR A 135 -23.29 0.95 15.61
C THR A 135 -23.90 0.44 14.31
N VAL A 136 -23.68 -0.85 14.03
CA VAL A 136 -24.30 -1.54 12.91
C VAL A 136 -25.11 -2.71 13.44
N MET A 137 -26.41 -2.70 13.19
CA MET A 137 -27.34 -3.75 13.61
C MET A 137 -27.87 -4.50 12.40
N ASN A 138 -28.00 -5.82 12.52
CA ASN A 138 -28.71 -6.63 11.53
C ASN A 138 -30.20 -6.66 11.89
N CYS A 139 -31.04 -6.29 10.95
CA CYS A 139 -32.48 -6.15 11.13
C CYS A 139 -33.21 -7.02 10.09
N PRO A 140 -33.49 -8.31 10.39
CA PRO A 140 -34.03 -9.26 9.40
C PRO A 140 -35.35 -8.83 8.75
N LYS A 141 -36.18 -8.08 9.47
CA LYS A 141 -37.48 -7.58 9.00
C LYS A 141 -37.39 -6.16 8.41
N GLY A 142 -36.19 -5.63 8.21
CA GLY A 142 -35.93 -4.26 7.78
C GLY A 142 -35.66 -3.31 8.93
N CYS A 143 -35.34 -2.06 8.61
CA CYS A 143 -35.04 -1.00 9.57
C CYS A 143 -35.66 0.33 9.16
N THR A 144 -35.82 1.23 10.12
CA THR A 144 -36.22 2.62 9.88
C THR A 144 -35.29 3.57 10.63
N CYS A 145 -35.12 4.78 10.08
CA CYS A 145 -34.40 5.90 10.70
C CYS A 145 -35.34 7.00 11.20
N ASN A 146 -36.64 6.89 10.94
CA ASN A 146 -37.64 7.93 11.22
C ASN A 146 -38.86 7.29 11.94
N PRO A 147 -39.37 7.86 13.05
CA PRO A 147 -38.87 9.02 13.81
C PRO A 147 -37.58 8.75 14.58
N GLU A 148 -37.32 7.49 14.91
CA GLU A 148 -36.11 7.07 15.64
C GLU A 148 -35.50 5.82 14.98
N PRO A 149 -34.16 5.68 15.00
CA PRO A 149 -33.47 4.52 14.46
C PRO A 149 -33.86 3.22 15.19
N ARG A 150 -34.47 2.26 14.48
CA ARG A 150 -34.80 0.94 15.03
C ARG A 150 -34.88 -0.15 13.95
N CYS A 151 -34.65 -1.40 14.37
CA CYS A 151 -35.06 -2.56 13.58
C CYS A 151 -36.60 -2.72 13.66
N LEU A 152 -37.19 -3.30 12.61
CA LEU A 152 -38.62 -3.64 12.53
C LEU A 152 -38.87 -5.08 13.01
#